data_AF-A0A5D0QMJ0-F1
#
_entry.id   AF-A0A5D0QMJ0-F1
#
_cell.length_a   1.000
_cell.length_b   1.000
_cell.length_c   1.000
_cell.angle_alpha   90.00
_cell.angle_beta   90.00
_cell.angle_gamma   90.00
#
_symmetry.space_group_name_H-M   'P 1'
#
loop_
_entity.id
_entity.type
_entity.pdbx_description
1 polymer ?
#
loop_
_entity_poly.entity_id
_entity_poly.type
_entity_poly.pdbx_seq_one_letter_code
_entity_poly.pdbx_strand_id
1 'polypeptide(L)'
;MKAAEILDIKNLIKRNIVKGDYITLGKMLDCEHSTARMRFNRDNEEAVLAMKEIVDNRSQLIQKYKSVQTINGIPVGFAILDCGVAKSGRLLMLLITNHKSHEIVYDNASDMDSKCHEFIERILKQDKVASIITDCSIGYIPNVIKVIKSLKITQYHQHKFASRSESIMQLLLKRY
;
A
#
# COMPACT_ATOMS: atom_id res chain seq x y z
N MET A 1 -16.86 -34.94 -16.63
CA MET A 1 -17.01 -34.28 -17.96
C MET A 1 -16.69 -35.26 -19.08
N LYS A 2 -17.00 -34.98 -20.35
CA LYS A 2 -16.53 -35.85 -21.46
C LYS A 2 -15.01 -35.68 -21.60
N ALA A 3 -14.30 -36.77 -21.92
CA ALA A 3 -12.84 -36.73 -22.08
C ALA A 3 -12.36 -35.67 -23.10
N ALA A 4 -13.14 -35.45 -24.16
CA ALA A 4 -12.88 -34.40 -25.15
C ALA A 4 -12.91 -32.99 -24.54
N GLU A 5 -13.89 -32.70 -23.66
CA GLU A 5 -14.04 -31.38 -23.02
C GLU A 5 -12.86 -31.06 -22.10
N ILE A 6 -12.35 -32.07 -21.38
CA ILE A 6 -11.17 -31.92 -20.51
C ILE A 6 -9.93 -31.57 -21.34
N LEU A 7 -9.76 -32.25 -22.48
CA LEU A 7 -8.65 -32.01 -23.39
C LEU A 7 -8.71 -30.61 -24.01
N ASP A 8 -9.91 -30.16 -24.39
CA ASP A 8 -10.14 -28.81 -24.92
C ASP A 8 -9.76 -27.73 -23.89
N ILE A 9 -10.24 -27.85 -22.65
CA ILE A 9 -9.87 -26.94 -21.56
C ILE A 9 -8.35 -26.90 -21.37
N LYS A 10 -7.72 -28.08 -21.29
CA LYS A 10 -6.28 -28.19 -21.11
C LYS A 10 -5.52 -27.48 -22.23
N ASN A 11 -5.94 -27.67 -23.49
CA ASN A 11 -5.31 -27.03 -24.64
C ASN A 11 -5.44 -25.50 -24.61
N LEU A 12 -6.57 -24.97 -24.13
CA LEU A 12 -6.79 -23.54 -23.97
C LEU A 12 -5.84 -22.91 -22.94
N ILE A 13 -5.63 -23.56 -21.79
CA ILE A 13 -4.86 -22.97 -20.69
C ILE A 13 -3.35 -23.26 -20.77
N LYS A 14 -2.92 -24.30 -21.50
CA LYS A 14 -1.53 -24.82 -21.48
C LYS A 14 -0.45 -23.77 -21.71
N ARG A 15 -0.71 -22.80 -22.60
CA ARG A 15 0.25 -21.73 -22.95
C ARG A 15 0.44 -20.69 -21.85
N ASN A 16 -0.52 -20.59 -20.93
CA ASN A 16 -0.55 -19.60 -19.86
C ASN A 16 -0.05 -20.17 -18.51
N ILE A 17 0.26 -21.47 -18.45
CA ILE A 17 0.78 -22.11 -17.25
C ILE A 17 2.25 -21.70 -17.05
N VAL A 18 2.58 -21.29 -15.83
CA VAL A 18 3.95 -20.98 -15.40
C VAL A 18 4.40 -21.95 -14.31
N LYS A 19 5.70 -22.01 -14.03
CA LYS A 19 6.28 -22.95 -13.06
C LYS A 19 5.61 -22.91 -11.69
N GLY A 20 5.26 -21.71 -11.21
CA GLY A 20 4.62 -21.52 -9.90
C GLY A 20 3.21 -22.12 -9.80
N ASP A 21 2.49 -22.28 -10.90
CA ASP A 21 1.11 -22.79 -10.87
C ASP A 21 1.05 -24.24 -10.41
N TYR A 22 2.05 -25.06 -10.75
CA TYR A 22 2.11 -26.45 -10.29
C TYR A 22 2.31 -26.58 -8.78
N ILE A 23 2.94 -25.57 -8.14
CA ILE A 23 3.06 -25.52 -6.69
C ILE A 23 1.68 -25.23 -6.07
N THR A 24 0.96 -24.25 -6.62
CA THR A 24 -0.40 -23.91 -6.18
C THR A 24 -1.37 -25.06 -6.43
N LEU A 25 -1.27 -25.74 -7.57
CA LEU A 25 -2.07 -26.90 -7.89
C LEU A 25 -1.83 -28.04 -6.89
N GLY A 26 -0.57 -28.31 -6.52
CA GLY A 26 -0.25 -29.29 -5.47
C GLY A 26 -0.96 -29.00 -4.16
N LYS A 27 -0.95 -27.73 -3.72
CA LYS A 27 -1.66 -27.30 -2.52
C LYS A 27 -3.18 -27.46 -2.62
N MET A 28 -3.78 -27.16 -3.78
CA MET A 28 -5.23 -27.31 -3.98
C MET A 28 -5.67 -28.78 -4.00
N LEU A 29 -4.83 -29.68 -4.47
CA LEU A 29 -5.10 -31.12 -4.58
C LEU A 29 -4.55 -31.94 -3.41
N ASP A 30 -4.06 -31.27 -2.35
CA ASP A 30 -3.42 -31.87 -1.18
C ASP A 30 -2.36 -32.93 -1.54
N CYS A 31 -1.46 -32.58 -2.46
CA CYS A 31 -0.38 -33.45 -2.88
C CYS A 31 0.89 -32.70 -3.31
N GLU A 32 1.98 -33.44 -3.47
CA GLU A 32 3.23 -32.88 -3.99
C GLU A 32 3.05 -32.29 -5.39
N HIS A 33 3.75 -31.18 -5.65
CA HIS A 33 3.66 -30.44 -6.92
C HIS A 33 4.04 -31.30 -8.14
N SER A 34 4.96 -32.27 -7.98
CA SER A 34 5.32 -33.24 -9.01
C SER A 34 4.16 -34.18 -9.33
N THR A 35 3.44 -34.65 -8.30
CA THR A 35 2.24 -35.48 -8.41
C THR A 35 1.10 -34.72 -9.09
N ALA A 36 0.85 -33.48 -8.68
CA ALA A 36 -0.14 -32.61 -9.29
C ALA A 36 0.14 -32.38 -10.79
N ARG A 37 1.40 -32.13 -11.15
CA ARG A 37 1.83 -32.02 -12.55
C ARG A 37 1.57 -33.29 -13.34
N MET A 38 1.84 -34.46 -12.77
CA MET A 38 1.55 -35.74 -13.42
C MET A 38 0.04 -35.95 -13.63
N ARG A 39 -0.79 -35.65 -12.62
CA ARG A 39 -2.26 -35.73 -12.74
C ARG A 39 -2.78 -34.85 -13.87
N PHE A 40 -2.34 -33.59 -13.93
CA PHE A 40 -2.68 -32.67 -15.02
C PHE A 40 -2.23 -33.20 -16.39
N ASN A 41 -1.02 -33.75 -16.49
CA ASN A 41 -0.52 -34.31 -17.75
C ASN A 41 -1.31 -35.53 -18.22
N ARG A 42 -1.89 -36.30 -17.29
CA ARG A 42 -2.74 -37.48 -17.54
C ARG A 42 -4.23 -37.16 -17.70
N ASP A 43 -4.56 -35.90 -17.97
CA ASP A 43 -5.94 -35.43 -18.22
C ASP A 43 -6.91 -35.75 -17.06
N ASN A 44 -6.38 -35.80 -15.83
CA ASN A 44 -7.22 -35.94 -14.65
C ASN A 44 -8.14 -34.72 -14.53
N GLU A 45 -9.45 -34.97 -14.50
CA GLU A 45 -10.50 -33.93 -14.54
C GLU A 45 -10.30 -32.87 -13.45
N GLU A 46 -10.15 -33.31 -12.20
CA GLU A 46 -9.96 -32.43 -11.05
C GLU A 46 -8.72 -31.54 -11.20
N ALA A 47 -7.59 -32.11 -11.63
CA ALA A 47 -6.34 -31.37 -11.84
C ALA A 47 -6.44 -30.35 -12.98
N VAL A 48 -7.16 -30.67 -14.07
CA VAL A 48 -7.37 -29.74 -15.19
C VAL A 48 -8.27 -28.58 -14.79
N LEU A 49 -9.37 -28.86 -14.07
CA LEU A 49 -10.28 -27.83 -13.59
C LEU A 49 -9.61 -26.91 -12.55
N ALA A 50 -8.87 -27.46 -11.59
CA ALA A 50 -8.12 -26.66 -10.63
C ALA A 50 -7.03 -25.81 -11.30
N MET A 51 -6.33 -26.35 -12.31
CA MET A 51 -5.33 -25.57 -13.06
C MET A 51 -5.97 -24.42 -13.85
N LYS A 52 -7.15 -24.65 -14.45
CA LYS A 52 -7.92 -23.60 -15.12
C LYS A 52 -8.24 -22.46 -14.14
N GLU A 53 -8.73 -22.80 -12.95
CA GLU A 53 -9.06 -21.82 -11.91
C GLU A 53 -7.84 -20.97 -11.51
N ILE A 54 -6.67 -21.59 -11.35
CA ILE A 54 -5.42 -20.87 -11.08
C ILE A 54 -5.10 -19.90 -12.21
N VAL A 55 -5.10 -20.37 -13.47
CA VAL A 55 -4.73 -19.56 -14.63
C VAL A 55 -5.67 -18.37 -14.81
N ASP A 56 -6.98 -18.58 -14.66
CA ASP A 56 -8.00 -17.55 -14.86
C ASP A 56 -7.93 -16.44 -13.79
N ASN A 57 -7.64 -16.81 -12.54
CA ASN A 57 -7.70 -15.88 -11.42
C ASN A 57 -6.34 -15.26 -11.02
N ARG A 58 -5.21 -15.85 -11.44
CA ARG A 58 -3.86 -15.42 -11.02
C ARG A 58 -3.61 -13.94 -11.27
N SER A 59 -3.94 -13.43 -12.45
CA SER A 59 -3.69 -12.02 -12.79
C SER A 59 -4.47 -11.06 -11.87
N GLN A 60 -5.74 -11.38 -11.59
CA GLN A 60 -6.57 -10.60 -10.68
C GLN A 60 -6.02 -10.64 -9.25
N LEU A 61 -5.60 -11.82 -8.78
CA LEU A 61 -5.04 -11.98 -7.44
C LEU A 61 -3.72 -11.20 -7.28
N ILE A 62 -2.84 -11.25 -8.28
CA ILE A 62 -1.60 -10.46 -8.30
C ILE A 62 -1.91 -8.97 -8.34
N GLN A 63 -2.85 -8.54 -9.19
CA GLN A 63 -3.25 -7.14 -9.29
C GLN A 63 -3.82 -6.65 -7.97
N LYS A 64 -4.71 -7.42 -7.34
CA LYS A 64 -5.27 -7.13 -6.02
C LYS A 64 -4.16 -6.99 -4.97
N TYR A 65 -3.19 -7.91 -4.95
CA TYR A 65 -2.07 -7.83 -4.03
C TYR A 65 -1.20 -6.57 -4.27
N LYS A 66 -0.92 -6.25 -5.55
CA LYS A 66 -0.14 -5.06 -5.92
C LYS A 66 -0.89 -3.76 -5.64
N SER A 67 -2.22 -3.73 -5.78
CA SER A 67 -3.05 -2.56 -5.44
C SER A 67 -3.22 -2.41 -3.93
N VAL A 68 -3.16 -3.51 -3.17
CA VAL A 68 -3.19 -3.56 -1.71
C VAL A 68 -1.77 -3.49 -1.14
N GLN A 69 -0.88 -2.72 -1.78
CA GLN A 69 0.29 -2.17 -1.09
C GLN A 69 -0.19 -1.09 -0.13
N THR A 70 -0.93 -1.51 0.90
CA THR A 70 -1.26 -0.68 2.05
C THR A 70 -0.62 -1.32 3.27
N ILE A 71 0.06 -0.53 4.09
CA ILE A 71 0.49 -0.96 5.42
C ILE A 71 -0.67 -0.60 6.34
N ASN A 72 -1.40 -1.61 6.86
CA ASN A 72 -2.53 -1.41 7.77
C ASN A 72 -3.67 -0.52 7.21
N GLY A 73 -3.94 -0.60 5.91
CA GLY A 73 -4.98 0.21 5.24
C GLY A 73 -4.51 1.59 4.76
N ILE A 74 -3.23 1.93 4.95
CA ILE A 74 -2.62 3.18 4.48
C ILE A 74 -1.76 2.94 3.23
N PRO A 75 -1.91 3.69 2.12
CA PRO A 75 -1.14 3.49 0.88
C PRO A 75 0.38 3.46 1.08
N VAL A 76 1.11 2.59 0.39
CA VAL A 76 2.58 2.66 0.35
C VAL A 76 3.03 3.99 -0.26
N GLY A 77 4.02 4.64 0.36
CA GLY A 77 4.42 6.01 0.04
C GLY A 77 3.46 7.04 0.62
N PHE A 78 3.05 6.90 1.88
CA PHE A 78 2.31 7.91 2.61
C PHE A 78 3.22 8.78 3.47
N ALA A 79 2.76 9.99 3.75
CA ALA A 79 3.26 10.76 4.87
C ALA A 79 2.10 11.29 5.72
N ILE A 80 2.31 11.36 7.04
CA ILE A 80 1.41 12.06 7.96
C ILE A 80 2.09 13.35 8.35
N LEU A 81 1.37 14.45 8.15
CA LEU A 81 1.83 15.79 8.49
C LEU A 81 1.04 16.30 9.69
N ASP A 82 1.74 16.63 10.77
CA ASP A 82 1.16 17.16 12.01
C ASP A 82 2.00 18.34 12.54
N CYS A 83 1.35 19.29 13.20
CA CYS A 83 1.97 20.46 13.80
C CYS A 83 1.60 20.54 15.29
N GLY A 84 2.61 20.58 16.15
CA GLY A 84 2.45 20.65 17.60
C GLY A 84 3.15 21.86 18.23
N VAL A 85 2.93 22.02 19.54
CA VAL A 85 3.64 23.00 20.37
C VAL A 85 4.44 22.25 21.43
N ALA A 86 5.75 22.47 21.47
CA ALA A 86 6.64 21.89 22.47
C ALA A 86 6.41 22.53 23.85
N LYS A 87 6.81 21.83 24.92
CA LYS A 87 6.72 22.36 26.31
C LYS A 87 7.46 23.70 26.49
N SER A 88 8.45 23.98 25.66
CA SER A 88 9.20 25.24 25.64
C SER A 88 8.45 26.41 24.99
N GLY A 89 7.24 26.19 24.45
CA GLY A 89 6.51 27.18 23.65
C GLY A 89 6.93 27.27 22.18
N ARG A 90 7.95 26.50 21.77
CA ARG A 90 8.38 26.39 20.37
C ARG A 90 7.40 25.56 19.54
N LEU A 91 7.39 25.78 18.22
CA LEU A 91 6.55 25.03 17.30
C LEU A 91 7.28 23.81 16.76
N LEU A 92 6.58 22.70 16.63
CA LEU A 92 7.10 21.42 16.13
C LEU A 92 6.35 21.04 14.86
N MET A 93 7.08 20.73 13.80
CA MET A 93 6.54 20.07 12.62
C MET A 93 6.99 18.62 12.60
N LEU A 94 6.04 17.70 12.57
CA LEU A 94 6.26 16.27 12.50
C LEU A 94 5.78 15.73 11.15
N LEU A 95 6.65 15.00 10.47
CA LEU A 95 6.36 14.32 9.22
C LEU A 95 6.72 12.84 9.37
N ILE A 96 5.73 11.96 9.40
CA ILE A 96 5.94 10.51 9.47
C ILE A 96 5.77 9.91 8.11
N THR A 97 6.80 9.23 7.61
CA THR A 97 6.75 8.49 6.35
C THR A 97 6.73 6.98 6.61
N ASN A 98 6.58 6.20 5.55
CA ASN A 98 6.67 4.73 5.61
C ASN A 98 7.95 4.18 6.26
N HIS A 99 9.02 4.97 6.31
CA HIS A 99 10.36 4.48 6.66
C HIS A 99 10.91 5.08 7.94
N LYS A 100 10.44 6.26 8.33
CA LYS A 100 11.00 7.04 9.44
C LYS A 100 10.09 8.20 9.83
N SER A 101 10.24 8.61 11.08
CA SER A 101 9.73 9.87 11.60
C SER A 101 10.75 10.98 11.38
N HIS A 102 10.29 12.14 10.93
CA HIS A 102 11.11 13.34 10.77
C HIS A 102 10.50 14.47 11.57
N GLU A 103 11.35 15.17 12.31
CA GLU A 103 10.93 16.28 13.15
C GLU A 103 11.83 17.50 12.92
N ILE A 104 11.22 18.67 13.02
CA ILE A 104 11.92 19.95 13.00
C ILE A 104 11.20 20.94 13.91
N VAL A 105 11.99 21.72 14.65
CA VAL A 105 11.51 22.69 15.62
C VAL A 105 11.76 24.09 15.10
N TYR A 106 10.76 24.97 15.27
CA TYR A 106 10.82 26.39 14.91
C TYR A 106 10.64 27.25 16.16
N ASP A 107 11.34 28.38 16.20
CA ASP A 107 11.27 29.27 17.36
C ASP A 107 9.90 29.97 17.47
N ASN A 108 9.26 30.27 16.33
CA ASN A 108 7.98 30.95 16.28
C ASN A 108 7.21 30.64 14.99
N ALA A 109 5.98 31.14 14.90
CA ALA A 109 5.08 30.91 13.75
C ALA A 109 5.63 31.48 12.43
N SER A 110 6.31 32.63 12.47
CA SER A 110 6.89 33.24 11.28
C SER A 110 8.05 32.42 10.73
N ASP A 111 8.89 31.88 11.60
CA ASP A 111 10.00 30.99 11.25
C ASP A 111 9.47 29.69 10.62
N MET A 112 8.42 29.12 11.20
CA MET A 112 7.75 27.94 10.65
C MET A 112 7.16 28.19 9.27
N ASP A 113 6.36 29.25 9.09
CA ASP A 113 5.70 29.56 7.81
C ASP A 113 6.72 29.81 6.68
N SER A 114 7.84 30.48 7.01
CA SER A 114 8.89 30.80 6.04
C SER A 114 9.77 29.62 5.64
N LYS A 115 9.93 28.58 6.47
CA LYS A 115 10.92 27.50 6.23
C LYS A 115 10.35 26.09 6.12
N CYS A 116 9.16 25.83 6.67
CA CYS A 116 8.67 24.46 6.77
C CYS A 116 8.41 23.78 5.42
N HIS A 117 8.07 24.55 4.40
CA HIS A 117 7.81 24.03 3.07
C HIS A 117 9.06 23.40 2.42
N GLU A 118 10.25 23.97 2.63
CA GLU A 118 11.51 23.42 2.12
C GLU A 118 11.84 22.09 2.80
N PHE A 119 11.66 22.04 4.12
CA PHE A 119 11.84 20.82 4.90
C PHE A 119 10.90 19.71 4.39
N ILE A 120 9.61 20.02 4.25
CA ILE A 120 8.59 19.08 3.77
C ILE A 120 8.92 18.61 2.34
N GLU A 121 9.25 19.53 1.42
CA GLU A 121 9.59 19.18 0.04
C GLU A 121 10.77 18.19 -0.02
N ARG A 122 11.83 18.46 0.76
CA ARG A 122 13.02 17.61 0.82
C ARG A 122 12.66 16.19 1.26
N ILE A 123 11.89 16.06 2.33
CA ILE A 123 11.52 14.75 2.87
C ILE A 123 10.59 14.01 1.92
N LEU A 124 9.55 14.66 1.38
CA LEU A 124 8.60 14.03 0.47
C LEU A 124 9.28 13.49 -0.80
N LYS A 125 10.26 14.21 -1.35
CA LYS A 125 11.09 13.75 -2.46
C LYS A 125 11.99 12.58 -2.07
N GLN A 126 12.71 12.71 -0.96
CA GLN A 126 13.66 11.70 -0.49
C GLN A 126 12.97 10.35 -0.24
N ASP A 127 11.80 10.39 0.40
CA ASP A 127 11.08 9.18 0.82
C ASP A 127 10.03 8.74 -0.22
N LYS A 128 10.04 9.36 -1.41
CA LYS A 128 9.17 9.01 -2.56
C LYS A 128 7.69 8.95 -2.17
N VAL A 129 7.24 9.95 -1.44
CA VAL A 129 5.86 10.01 -0.94
C VAL A 129 4.90 10.30 -2.09
N ALA A 130 3.87 9.49 -2.22
CA ALA A 130 2.81 9.60 -3.21
C ALA A 130 1.50 10.14 -2.61
N SER A 131 1.33 10.05 -1.28
CA SER A 131 0.12 10.49 -0.58
C SER A 131 0.41 11.16 0.76
N ILE A 132 -0.42 12.13 1.16
CA ILE A 132 -0.36 12.74 2.49
C ILE A 132 -1.69 12.55 3.21
N ILE A 133 -1.61 12.17 4.48
CA ILE A 133 -2.72 12.16 5.43
C ILE A 133 -2.52 13.33 6.40
N THR A 134 -3.58 14.10 6.60
CA THR A 134 -3.55 15.20 7.56
C THR A 134 -4.95 15.42 8.14
N ASP A 135 -5.01 15.74 9.43
CA ASP A 135 -6.21 16.24 10.13
C ASP A 135 -6.29 17.76 10.09
N CYS A 136 -5.17 18.43 9.79
CA CYS A 136 -5.10 19.85 9.58
C CYS A 136 -5.69 20.17 8.21
N SER A 137 -6.65 21.09 8.18
CA SER A 137 -6.86 21.88 6.97
C SER A 137 -5.53 22.58 6.69
N ILE A 138 -4.74 22.13 5.70
CA ILE A 138 -3.46 22.75 5.30
C ILE A 138 -3.65 24.23 4.89
N GLY A 139 -4.87 24.77 4.95
CA GLY A 139 -5.21 26.18 4.80
C GLY A 139 -4.44 27.17 5.68
N TYR A 140 -3.65 26.74 6.66
CA TYR A 140 -2.79 27.63 7.46
C TYR A 140 -1.37 27.85 6.91
N ILE A 141 -0.86 27.00 6.01
CA ILE A 141 0.50 27.16 5.47
C ILE A 141 0.46 27.10 3.94
N PRO A 142 0.21 28.24 3.27
CA PRO A 142 0.03 28.31 1.82
C PRO A 142 1.20 27.73 1.02
N ASN A 143 2.43 27.88 1.52
CA ASN A 143 3.62 27.38 0.83
C ASN A 143 3.72 25.84 0.86
N VAL A 144 3.23 25.20 1.93
CA VAL A 144 3.16 23.74 2.00
C VAL A 144 2.14 23.19 1.00
N ILE A 145 0.98 23.84 0.86
CA ILE A 145 0.00 23.47 -0.18
C ILE A 145 0.64 23.54 -1.57
N LYS A 146 1.40 24.60 -1.86
CA LYS A 146 2.10 24.77 -3.16
C LYS A 146 3.07 23.62 -3.42
N VAL A 147 3.84 23.21 -2.41
CA VAL A 147 4.77 22.06 -2.51
C VAL A 147 4.00 20.76 -2.78
N ILE A 148 2.94 20.47 -2.03
CA ILE A 148 2.16 19.23 -2.23
C ILE A 148 1.57 19.18 -3.64
N LYS A 149 1.03 20.30 -4.13
CA LYS A 149 0.51 20.43 -5.49
C LYS A 149 1.60 20.28 -6.56
N SER A 150 2.77 20.90 -6.38
CA SER A 150 3.86 20.83 -7.36
C SER A 150 4.42 19.42 -7.49
N LEU A 151 4.44 18.66 -6.39
CA LEU A 151 4.85 17.25 -6.35
C LEU A 151 3.77 16.28 -6.85
N LYS A 152 2.57 16.76 -7.19
CA LYS A 152 1.42 15.95 -7.61
C LYS A 152 1.05 14.86 -6.58
N ILE A 153 1.23 15.16 -5.30
CA ILE A 153 0.93 14.23 -4.20
C ILE A 153 -0.57 14.23 -3.93
N THR A 154 -1.15 13.04 -3.77
CA THR A 154 -2.58 12.90 -3.45
C THR A 154 -2.82 13.22 -1.98
N GLN A 155 -3.82 14.04 -1.68
CA GLN A 155 -4.12 14.44 -0.31
C GLN A 155 -5.37 13.75 0.22
N TYR A 156 -5.25 13.14 1.40
CA TYR A 156 -6.34 12.51 2.14
C TYR A 156 -6.62 13.33 3.40
N HIS A 157 -7.80 13.96 3.43
CA HIS A 157 -8.30 14.67 4.61
C HIS A 157 -9.15 13.72 5.44
N GLN A 158 -8.72 13.45 6.67
CA GLN A 158 -9.50 12.60 7.57
C GLN A 158 -10.04 13.44 8.73
N HIS A 159 -11.19 14.08 8.48
CA HIS A 159 -11.85 15.05 9.35
C HIS A 159 -12.48 14.45 10.64
N LYS A 160 -12.29 13.14 10.90
CA LYS A 160 -13.00 12.35 11.92
C LYS A 160 -12.14 11.93 13.13
N PHE A 161 -11.02 12.58 13.42
CA PHE A 161 -10.34 12.45 14.73
C PHE A 161 -11.07 13.29 15.80
N ALA A 162 -12.40 13.27 15.77
CA ALA A 162 -13.32 14.18 16.47
C ALA A 162 -13.53 13.81 17.95
N SER A 163 -12.54 13.21 18.61
CA SER A 163 -12.41 13.34 20.06
C SER A 163 -11.10 14.07 20.31
N ARG A 164 -11.16 15.19 21.04
CA ARG A 164 -10.05 16.12 21.32
C ARG A 164 -8.84 15.49 22.04
N SER A 165 -8.79 14.17 22.16
CA SER A 165 -7.80 13.42 22.91
C SER A 165 -6.92 12.51 22.07
N GLU A 166 -7.31 12.10 20.87
CA GLU A 166 -6.52 11.16 20.05
C GLU A 166 -6.02 11.82 18.76
N SER A 167 -4.81 12.37 18.79
CA SER A 167 -4.11 12.75 17.56
C SER A 167 -3.83 11.52 16.70
N ILE A 168 -3.67 11.70 15.39
CA ILE A 168 -3.23 10.65 14.44
C ILE A 168 -2.01 9.88 15.00
N MET A 169 -1.15 10.60 15.70
CA MET A 169 0.02 10.07 16.40
C MET A 169 -0.31 9.06 17.49
N GLN A 170 -1.32 9.31 18.33
CA GLN A 170 -1.69 8.37 19.39
C GLN A 170 -2.27 7.07 18.83
N LEU A 171 -2.99 7.12 17.71
CA LEU A 171 -3.50 5.93 17.03
C LEU A 171 -2.38 5.10 16.38
N LEU A 172 -1.33 5.74 15.89
CA LEU A 172 -0.15 5.05 15.37
C LEU A 172 0.73 4.47 16.48
N LEU A 173 0.95 5.21 17.57
CA LEU A 173 1.77 4.76 18.70
C LEU A 173 1.11 3.63 19.50
N LYS A 174 -0.22 3.51 19.51
CA LYS A 174 -0.93 2.37 20.13
C LYS A 174 -0.80 1.05 19.34
N ARG A 175 -0.23 1.07 18.12
CA ARG A 175 -0.14 -0.09 17.20
C ARG A 175 1.27 -0.67 17.05
N TYR A 176 2.26 -0.09 17.73
CA TYR A 176 3.63 -0.60 17.86
C TYR A 176 3.96 -0.80 19.33
#